data_AF-A0A0A2FJ58-F1
#
_entry.id   AF-A0A0A2FJ58-F1
#
_cell.length_a   1.000
_cell.length_b   1.000
_cell.length_c   1.000
_cell.angle_alpha   90.00
_cell.angle_beta   90.00
_cell.angle_gamma   90.00
#
_symmetry.space_group_name_H-M   'P 1'
#
loop_
_entity.id
_entity.type
_entity.pdbx_description
1 polymer ?
#
loop_
_entity_poly.entity_id
_entity_poly.type
_entity_poly.pdbx_seq_one_letter_code
_entity_poly.pdbx_strand_id
1 'polypeptide(L)'
;MFVAIAALFSMMLASPAVAQLPTTRYGIYIAGTEIILGNCSDLSSIEGVSGTAKYSPITRTLTLTDVTIDGGNKASIVVKSPVKS
;
A
#
# COMPACT_ATOMS: atom_id res chain seq x y z
N MET A 1 36.53 -10.24 43.29
CA MET A 1 37.45 -9.81 42.22
C MET A 1 36.62 -9.59 40.97
N PHE A 2 36.47 -8.34 40.53
CA PHE A 2 35.78 -8.00 39.28
C PHE A 2 36.75 -8.14 38.09
N VAL A 3 36.16 -8.38 36.91
CA VAL A 3 36.64 -8.10 35.53
C VAL A 3 37.41 -9.20 34.76
N ALA A 4 36.73 -9.74 33.74
CA ALA A 4 37.21 -9.99 32.36
C ALA A 4 35.95 -10.37 31.51
N ILE A 5 35.22 -9.45 30.84
CA ILE A 5 35.39 -9.02 29.43
C ILE A 5 36.17 -10.06 28.59
N ALA A 6 35.75 -10.56 27.43
CA ALA A 6 34.98 -9.94 26.37
C ALA A 6 34.47 -11.01 25.37
N ALA A 7 33.45 -10.61 24.61
CA ALA A 7 33.18 -10.97 23.22
C ALA A 7 32.82 -12.44 22.90
N LEU A 8 31.51 -12.70 22.81
CA LEU A 8 30.98 -13.19 21.54
C LEU A 8 29.57 -12.66 21.31
N PHE A 9 29.52 -11.46 20.71
CA PHE A 9 28.37 -10.96 19.96
C PHE A 9 28.21 -11.87 18.73
N SER A 10 27.58 -13.04 18.90
CA SER A 10 27.16 -13.86 17.76
C SER A 10 25.89 -13.26 17.18
N MET A 11 26.14 -12.31 16.28
CA MET A 11 25.42 -12.10 15.04
C MET A 11 23.90 -12.03 15.18
N MET A 12 23.45 -10.80 15.44
CA MET A 12 22.26 -10.20 14.85
C MET A 12 21.82 -10.97 13.59
N LEU A 13 20.79 -11.81 13.75
CA LEU A 13 20.09 -12.40 12.62
C LEU A 13 19.32 -11.26 11.96
N ALA A 14 19.97 -10.61 10.98
CA ALA A 14 19.32 -9.61 10.16
C ALA A 14 18.18 -10.32 9.41
N SER A 15 16.95 -10.02 9.80
CA SER A 15 15.76 -10.31 9.00
C SER A 15 16.02 -9.82 7.58
N PRO A 16 15.57 -10.53 6.52
CA PRO A 16 15.62 -9.94 5.19
C PRO A 16 14.80 -8.65 5.27
N ALA A 17 15.47 -7.52 5.05
CA ALA A 17 14.80 -6.27 4.80
C ALA A 17 13.78 -6.57 3.70
N VAL A 18 12.49 -6.48 4.04
CA VAL A 18 11.42 -6.47 3.05
C VAL A 18 11.81 -5.32 2.14
N ALA A 19 12.31 -5.65 0.95
CA ALA A 19 12.70 -4.67 -0.03
C ALA A 19 11.46 -3.80 -0.26
N GLN A 20 11.47 -2.59 0.29
CA GLN A 20 10.44 -1.61 0.03
C GLN A 20 10.68 -1.17 -1.40
N LEU A 21 10.12 -1.91 -2.35
CA LEU A 21 10.03 -1.47 -3.73
C LEU A 21 9.50 -0.03 -3.71
N PRO A 22 10.06 0.88 -4.53
CA PRO A 22 9.53 2.23 -4.63
C PRO A 22 8.02 2.13 -4.85
N THR A 23 7.28 2.51 -3.82
CA THR A 23 5.83 2.32 -3.80
C THR A 23 5.27 3.48 -4.61
N THR A 24 5.16 3.31 -5.92
CA THR A 24 4.55 4.31 -6.78
C THR A 24 3.12 4.52 -6.31
N ARG A 25 2.86 5.71 -5.76
CA ARG A 25 1.55 6.15 -5.27
C ARG A 25 0.84 6.92 -6.37
N TYR A 26 -0.44 6.67 -6.55
CA TYR A 26 -1.22 7.32 -7.61
C TYR A 26 -2.09 8.47 -7.10
N GLY A 27 -2.10 8.74 -5.79
CA GLY A 27 -2.90 9.80 -5.17
C GLY A 27 -4.41 9.53 -5.20
N ILE A 28 -4.81 8.29 -5.52
CA ILE A 28 -6.21 7.84 -5.54
C ILE A 28 -6.42 6.96 -4.31
N TYR A 29 -7.52 7.18 -3.59
CA TYR A 29 -7.90 6.41 -2.41
C TYR A 29 -9.28 5.81 -2.62
N ILE A 30 -9.44 4.54 -2.27
CA ILE A 30 -10.73 3.80 -2.29
C ILE A 30 -10.97 3.24 -0.90
N ALA A 31 -12.13 3.53 -0.32
CA ALA A 31 -12.48 3.18 1.06
C ALA A 31 -11.36 3.56 2.07
N GLY A 32 -10.64 4.65 1.81
CA GLY A 32 -9.50 5.10 2.61
C GLY A 32 -8.15 4.41 2.35
N THR A 33 -8.10 3.41 1.47
CA THR A 33 -6.86 2.72 1.05
C THR A 33 -6.26 3.37 -0.19
N GLU A 34 -4.97 3.71 -0.16
CA GLU A 34 -4.28 4.30 -1.31
C GLU A 34 -4.00 3.26 -2.40
N ILE A 35 -4.23 3.64 -3.66
CA ILE A 35 -3.83 2.84 -4.81
C ILE A 35 -2.33 3.05 -5.05
N ILE A 36 -1.61 1.94 -5.06
CA ILE A 36 -0.17 1.82 -5.30
C ILE A 36 0.10 0.77 -6.37
N LEU A 37 1.33 0.71 -6.89
CA LEU A 37 1.72 -0.29 -7.89
C LEU A 37 1.40 -1.74 -7.45
N GLY A 38 1.45 -2.02 -6.15
CA GLY A 38 1.19 -3.37 -5.61
C GLY A 38 -0.28 -3.79 -5.57
N ASN A 39 -1.25 -2.87 -5.66
CA ASN A 39 -2.68 -3.19 -5.58
C ASN A 39 -3.50 -2.65 -6.77
N CYS A 40 -2.89 -1.95 -7.73
CA CYS A 40 -3.64 -1.30 -8.81
C CYS A 40 -4.39 -2.28 -9.73
N SER A 41 -3.90 -3.50 -9.90
CA SER A 41 -4.50 -4.49 -10.82
C SER A 41 -5.78 -5.14 -10.30
N ASP A 42 -5.99 -5.15 -8.98
CA ASP A 42 -7.18 -5.71 -8.33
C ASP A 42 -7.42 -5.04 -6.98
N LEU A 43 -8.52 -4.29 -6.91
CA LEU A 43 -8.90 -3.49 -5.75
C LEU A 43 -10.02 -4.17 -4.93
N SER A 44 -10.45 -5.36 -5.32
CA SER A 44 -11.50 -6.14 -4.61
C SER A 44 -11.05 -6.61 -3.21
N SER A 45 -9.74 -6.65 -2.97
CA SER A 45 -9.17 -6.99 -1.67
C SER A 45 -9.24 -5.84 -0.65
N ILE A 46 -9.71 -4.66 -1.06
CA ILE A 46 -9.91 -3.52 -0.16
C ILE A 46 -11.24 -3.70 0.57
N GLU A 47 -11.21 -3.63 1.90
CA GLU A 47 -12.42 -3.68 2.73
C GLU A 47 -13.43 -2.60 2.30
N GLY A 48 -14.70 -2.98 2.21
CA GLY A 48 -15.77 -2.11 1.72
C GLY A 48 -15.92 -2.07 0.20
N VAL A 49 -15.06 -2.73 -0.57
CA VAL A 49 -15.19 -2.86 -2.04
C VAL A 49 -15.85 -4.19 -2.39
N SER A 50 -16.91 -4.13 -3.18
CA SER A 50 -17.48 -5.28 -3.89
C SER A 50 -17.55 -4.99 -5.39
N GLY A 51 -17.65 -6.03 -6.21
CA GLY A 51 -17.57 -5.93 -7.68
C GLY A 51 -16.13 -5.92 -8.21
N THR A 52 -15.93 -5.45 -9.44
CA THR A 52 -14.59 -5.41 -10.07
C THR A 52 -14.08 -3.97 -10.18
N ALA A 53 -12.99 -3.66 -9.47
CA ALA A 53 -12.32 -2.37 -9.53
C ALA A 53 -10.83 -2.55 -9.87
N LYS A 54 -10.33 -1.79 -10.84
CA LYS A 54 -8.93 -1.82 -11.29
C LYS A 54 -8.43 -0.44 -11.70
N TYR A 55 -7.17 -0.14 -11.40
CA TYR A 55 -6.47 1.04 -11.88
C TYR A 55 -5.35 0.66 -12.84
N SER A 56 -5.31 1.28 -14.00
CA SER A 56 -4.23 1.17 -14.98
C SER A 56 -3.25 2.34 -14.82
N PRO A 57 -2.00 2.11 -14.37
CA PRO A 57 -0.99 3.16 -14.30
C PRO A 57 -0.59 3.72 -15.68
N ILE A 58 -0.71 2.89 -16.73
CA ILE A 58 -0.32 3.25 -18.10
C ILE A 58 -1.26 4.30 -18.68
N THR A 59 -2.56 4.07 -18.58
CA THR A 59 -3.59 4.97 -19.12
C THR A 59 -4.11 5.96 -18.07
N ARG A 60 -3.69 5.80 -16.81
CA ARG A 60 -4.15 6.56 -15.64
C ARG A 60 -5.66 6.48 -15.46
N THR A 61 -6.24 5.30 -15.69
CA THR A 61 -7.69 5.06 -15.68
C THR A 61 -8.08 4.16 -14.52
N LEU A 62 -9.07 4.59 -13.73
CA LEU A 62 -9.77 3.75 -12.76
C LEU A 62 -11.05 3.20 -13.41
N THR A 63 -11.14 1.88 -13.56
CA THR A 63 -12.30 1.18 -14.11
C THR A 63 -13.09 0.51 -12.99
N LEU A 64 -14.39 0.78 -12.95
CA LEU A 64 -15.33 0.22 -11.98
C LEU A 64 -16.44 -0.52 -12.75
N THR A 65 -16.65 -1.80 -12.45
CA THR A 65 -17.67 -2.63 -13.09
C THR A 65 -18.51 -3.29 -12.00
N ASP A 66 -19.79 -2.89 -11.95
CA ASP A 66 -20.77 -3.35 -10.95
C ASP A 66 -20.23 -3.26 -9.51
N VAL A 67 -19.59 -2.13 -9.21
CA VAL A 67 -18.89 -1.91 -7.95
C VAL A 67 -19.74 -1.20 -6.93
N THR A 68 -19.70 -1.68 -5.68
CA THR A 68 -20.11 -0.91 -4.50
C THR A 68 -18.88 -0.59 -3.65
N ILE A 69 -18.77 0.64 -3.19
CA ILE A 69 -17.68 1.09 -2.30
C ILE A 69 -18.30 1.70 -1.04
N ASP A 70 -18.27 0.95 0.04
CA ASP A 70 -18.64 1.40 1.37
C ASP A 70 -17.42 2.01 2.07
N GLY A 71 -17.37 3.33 2.14
CA GLY A 71 -16.33 4.06 2.87
C GLY A 71 -16.60 4.14 4.38
N GLY A 72 -17.73 3.63 4.86
CA GLY A 72 -18.26 3.88 6.20
C GLY A 72 -18.37 5.38 6.47
N ASN A 73 -17.58 5.86 7.43
CA ASN A 73 -17.47 7.25 7.85
C ASN A 73 -16.42 8.06 7.06
N LYS A 74 -15.80 7.47 6.02
CA LYS A 74 -14.84 8.12 5.12
C LYS A 74 -15.48 8.36 3.75
N ALA A 75 -14.88 9.24 2.95
CA ALA A 75 -15.24 9.33 1.54
C ALA A 75 -14.87 8.03 0.80
N SER A 76 -15.81 7.49 0.01
CA SER A 76 -15.61 6.25 -0.73
C SER A 76 -14.49 6.34 -1.78
N ILE A 77 -14.38 7.46 -2.50
CA ILE A 77 -13.31 7.72 -3.46
C ILE A 77 -12.75 9.12 -3.22
N VAL A 78 -11.42 9.25 -3.14
CA VAL A 78 -10.73 10.53 -3.08
C VAL A 78 -9.60 10.54 -4.10
N VAL A 79 -9.53 11.60 -4.90
CA VAL A 79 -8.40 11.88 -5.78
C VAL A 79 -7.67 13.11 -5.24
N LYS A 80 -6.45 12.92 -4.77
CA LYS A 80 -5.56 13.99 -4.33
C LYS A 80 -4.63 14.38 -5.47
N SER A 81 -4.27 15.65 -5.54
CA SER A 81 -3.20 16.10 -6.42
C SER A 81 -1.94 15.28 -6.12
N PRO A 82 -1.22 14.78 -7.15
CA PRO A 82 0.06 14.15 -6.90
C PRO A 82 0.95 15.18 -6.21
N VAL A 83 1.50 14.82 -5.05
CA VAL A 83 2.50 15.65 -4.36
C VAL A 83 3.65 15.81 -5.33
N LYS A 84 3.81 17.00 -5.91
CA LYS A 84 5.05 17.33 -6.63
C LYS A 84 6.16 17.30 -5.58
N SER A 85 7.05 16.32 -5.70
CA SER A 85 8.38 16.35 -5.10
C SER A 85 9.16 17.55 -5.59
#